data_AF-A0A066PN69-F1
#
_entry.id   AF-A0A066PN69-F1
#
_cell.length_a   1.000
_cell.length_b   1.000
_cell.length_c   1.000
_cell.angle_alpha   90.00
_cell.angle_beta   90.00
_cell.angle_gamma   90.00
#
_symmetry.space_group_name_H-M   'P 1'
#
loop_
_entity.id
_entity.type
_entity.pdbx_description
1 polymer ?
#
loop_
_entity_poly.entity_id
_entity_poly.type
_entity_poly.pdbx_seq_one_letter_code
_entity_poly.pdbx_strand_id
1 'polypeptide(L)'
;MTERPVPLPDAAPRRLDEYRPPAFLVDTVDLIFDLDPAATRVRASLTLRRNAAHGIADAPLELDGEGLDLRSVLLDGEALGANRYALGAHGLVIRDVPDEFTLDTEVIIAPERNSELSGLYVSGGDFFTQCEAEGFRRITFFPDRPDVMARYTATLIADPARCPLLLSNGNPVDRGTLPDGRHWAKWEDPHPKPSYLFALVAGDLVSVHDAFVTRSGRQVQLGIHVRRGDEDKVDHAMACLKRAMRWDEEAFGLEYDLDIFNIAAVSDFNMGAMENKGLNIFNTALVLARPDTATDADYQRIDRVIAHE
;
A
#
# COMPACT_ATOMS: atom_id res chain seq x y z
N MET A 1 -35.65 -21.23 16.85
CA MET A 1 -35.10 -21.63 15.54
C MET A 1 -34.05 -20.62 15.19
N THR A 2 -32.78 -20.96 15.40
CA THR A 2 -31.64 -20.13 15.02
C THR A 2 -31.49 -20.21 13.51
N GLU A 3 -31.80 -19.12 12.81
CA GLU A 3 -31.49 -18.99 11.39
C GLU A 3 -29.98 -19.15 11.22
N ARG A 4 -29.58 -20.19 10.46
CA ARG A 4 -28.20 -20.32 10.01
C ARG A 4 -27.93 -19.17 9.05
N PRO A 5 -26.77 -18.50 9.14
CA PRO A 5 -26.39 -17.50 8.15
C PRO A 5 -26.40 -18.12 6.75
N VAL A 6 -26.98 -17.39 5.80
CA VAL A 6 -26.96 -17.71 4.37
C VAL A 6 -25.50 -17.77 3.93
N PRO A 7 -25.02 -18.86 3.33
CA PRO A 7 -23.65 -18.92 2.83
C PRO A 7 -23.44 -17.84 1.76
N LEU A 8 -22.31 -17.14 1.83
CA LEU A 8 -21.84 -16.27 0.75
C LEU A 8 -21.83 -17.11 -0.55
N PRO A 9 -22.23 -16.56 -1.71
CA PRO A 9 -22.11 -17.28 -2.97
C PRO A 9 -20.65 -17.71 -3.16
N ASP A 10 -20.42 -19.01 -3.37
CA ASP A 10 -19.09 -19.58 -3.61
C ASP A 10 -18.38 -18.74 -4.67
N ALA A 11 -17.18 -18.25 -4.35
CA ALA A 11 -16.30 -17.63 -5.32
C ALA A 11 -16.07 -18.64 -6.46
N ALA A 12 -16.60 -18.35 -7.65
CA ALA A 12 -16.41 -19.21 -8.80
C ALA A 12 -14.89 -19.35 -9.07
N PRO A 13 -14.40 -20.55 -9.44
CA PRO A 13 -12.98 -20.73 -9.72
C PRO A 13 -12.56 -19.82 -10.87
N ARG A 14 -11.53 -18.99 -10.65
CA ARG A 14 -10.89 -18.19 -11.71
C ARG A 14 -9.88 -19.06 -12.45
N ARG A 15 -9.97 -19.13 -13.78
CA ARG A 15 -9.11 -19.99 -14.59
C ARG A 15 -8.11 -19.19 -15.43
N LEU A 16 -6.90 -19.74 -15.57
CA LEU A 16 -5.83 -19.10 -16.36
C LEU A 16 -6.21 -18.92 -17.84
N ASP A 17 -6.97 -19.87 -18.42
CA ASP A 17 -7.43 -19.82 -19.81
C ASP A 17 -8.56 -18.79 -20.05
N GLU A 18 -9.10 -18.20 -18.99
CA GLU A 18 -10.10 -17.12 -19.04
C GLU A 18 -9.47 -15.73 -18.92
N TYR A 19 -8.14 -15.64 -18.79
CA TYR A 19 -7.43 -14.36 -18.75
C TYR A 19 -7.80 -13.48 -19.95
N ARG A 20 -8.11 -12.22 -19.65
CA ARG A 20 -8.24 -11.15 -20.63
C ARG A 20 -7.46 -9.93 -20.15
N PRO A 21 -6.80 -9.19 -21.05
CA PRO A 21 -6.26 -7.87 -20.73
C PRO A 21 -7.34 -6.98 -20.09
N PRO A 22 -6.99 -6.09 -19.14
CA PRO A 22 -7.98 -5.22 -18.50
C PRO A 22 -8.63 -4.29 -19.53
N ALA A 23 -9.90 -3.94 -19.35
CA ALA A 23 -10.62 -3.02 -20.25
C ALA A 23 -10.02 -1.60 -20.25
N PHE A 24 -9.49 -1.18 -19.09
CA PHE A 24 -8.84 0.10 -18.89
C PHE A 24 -7.48 -0.10 -18.22
N LEU A 25 -6.54 0.77 -18.56
CA LEU A 25 -5.26 0.91 -17.87
C LEU A 25 -5.30 2.21 -17.06
N VAL A 26 -4.54 2.24 -15.98
CA VAL A 26 -4.38 3.41 -15.10
C VAL A 26 -2.96 3.90 -15.25
N ASP A 27 -2.77 5.16 -15.68
CA ASP A 27 -1.44 5.72 -15.89
C ASP A 27 -0.91 6.40 -14.61
N THR A 28 -1.78 7.08 -13.86
CA THR A 28 -1.44 7.74 -12.59
C THR A 28 -2.52 7.53 -11.53
N VAL A 29 -2.08 7.51 -10.27
CA VAL A 29 -2.91 7.38 -9.08
C VAL A 29 -2.48 8.44 -8.07
N ASP A 30 -3.35 9.41 -7.81
CA ASP A 30 -3.15 10.45 -6.81
C ASP A 30 -4.08 10.20 -5.61
N LEU A 31 -3.49 9.86 -4.46
CA LEU A 31 -4.21 9.50 -3.24
C LEU A 31 -4.04 10.56 -2.16
N ILE A 32 -5.12 10.87 -1.46
CA ILE A 32 -5.09 11.66 -0.23
C ILE A 32 -5.80 10.88 0.87
N PHE A 33 -5.07 10.57 1.94
CA PHE A 33 -5.56 9.92 3.13
C PHE A 33 -5.69 10.94 4.26
N ASP A 34 -6.92 11.18 4.70
CA ASP A 34 -7.18 11.86 5.97
C ASP A 34 -7.42 10.80 7.04
N LEU A 35 -6.40 10.54 7.86
CA LEU A 35 -6.28 9.37 8.70
C LEU A 35 -7.06 9.50 10.01
N ASP A 36 -8.08 8.67 10.15
CA ASP A 36 -8.88 8.51 11.36
C ASP A 36 -9.17 7.01 11.58
N PRO A 37 -8.93 6.44 12.78
CA PRO A 37 -9.10 5.00 12.99
C PRO A 37 -10.53 4.53 12.70
N ALA A 38 -11.53 5.36 13.00
CA ALA A 38 -12.93 5.03 12.85
C ALA A 38 -13.47 5.38 11.45
N ALA A 39 -12.91 6.41 10.81
CA ALA A 39 -13.45 6.98 9.59
C ALA A 39 -12.40 7.65 8.69
N THR A 40 -11.33 6.94 8.34
CA THR A 40 -10.35 7.43 7.35
C THR A 40 -11.05 7.79 6.05
N ARG A 41 -10.81 9.02 5.57
CA ARG A 41 -11.28 9.46 4.27
C ARG A 41 -10.19 9.28 3.23
N VAL A 42 -10.51 8.56 2.17
CA VAL A 42 -9.62 8.33 1.04
C VAL A 42 -10.20 9.04 -0.17
N ARG A 43 -9.43 9.97 -0.73
CA ARG A 43 -9.69 10.55 -2.05
C ARG A 43 -8.71 9.98 -3.04
N ALA A 44 -9.21 9.42 -4.13
CA ALA A 44 -8.40 8.87 -5.21
C ALA A 44 -8.76 9.58 -6.51
N SER A 45 -7.74 10.13 -7.18
CA SER A 45 -7.84 10.62 -8.56
C SER A 45 -7.05 9.68 -9.46
N LEU A 46 -7.71 9.11 -10.44
CA LEU A 46 -7.14 8.14 -11.37
C LEU A 46 -7.13 8.74 -12.77
N THR A 47 -5.99 8.68 -13.47
CA THR A 47 -5.93 8.95 -14.92
C THR A 47 -6.05 7.61 -15.65
N LEU A 48 -7.14 7.41 -16.38
CA LEU A 48 -7.43 6.15 -17.06
C LEU A 48 -7.45 6.32 -18.57
N ARG A 49 -7.12 5.21 -19.25
CA ARG A 49 -7.31 5.07 -20.70
C ARG A 49 -7.82 3.69 -21.07
N ARG A 50 -8.64 3.62 -22.11
CA ARG A 50 -9.15 2.36 -22.66
C ARG A 50 -7.99 1.53 -23.21
N ASN A 51 -8.02 0.23 -22.94
CA ASN A 51 -7.00 -0.69 -23.40
C ASN A 51 -7.43 -1.37 -24.70
N ALA A 52 -6.80 -0.99 -25.81
CA ALA A 52 -7.05 -1.61 -27.12
C ALA A 52 -6.85 -3.14 -27.11
N ALA A 53 -5.97 -3.67 -26.25
CA ALA A 53 -5.72 -5.11 -26.15
C ALA A 53 -6.91 -5.91 -25.56
N HIS A 54 -7.87 -5.25 -24.91
CA HIS A 54 -9.06 -5.91 -24.37
C HIS A 54 -10.01 -6.45 -25.47
N GLY A 55 -10.07 -5.76 -26.61
CA GLY A 55 -10.83 -6.17 -27.80
C GLY A 55 -12.34 -5.91 -27.76
N ILE A 56 -12.87 -5.29 -26.71
CA ILE A 56 -14.27 -4.85 -26.61
C ILE A 56 -14.29 -3.32 -26.51
N ALA A 57 -14.68 -2.65 -27.60
CA ALA A 57 -14.64 -1.19 -27.70
C ALA A 57 -15.50 -0.50 -26.64
N ASP A 58 -16.71 -1.00 -26.40
CA ASP A 58 -17.67 -0.36 -25.48
C ASP A 58 -17.70 -1.04 -24.09
N ALA A 59 -16.60 -1.66 -23.66
CA ALA A 59 -16.50 -2.24 -22.33
C ALA A 59 -16.73 -1.16 -21.25
N PRO A 60 -17.55 -1.43 -20.21
CA PRO A 60 -17.72 -0.53 -19.08
C PRO A 60 -16.44 -0.46 -18.26
N LEU A 61 -16.27 0.61 -17.49
CA LEU A 61 -15.25 0.65 -16.45
C LEU A 61 -15.75 -0.18 -15.26
N GLU A 62 -15.01 -1.22 -14.92
CA GLU A 62 -15.27 -2.07 -13.76
C GLU A 62 -14.11 -1.90 -12.77
N LEU A 63 -14.44 -1.45 -11.56
CA LEU A 63 -13.49 -1.24 -10.46
C LEU A 63 -13.86 -2.16 -9.30
N ASP A 64 -12.87 -2.87 -8.77
CA ASP A 64 -13.02 -3.66 -7.56
C ASP A 64 -13.16 -2.73 -6.36
N GLY A 65 -14.00 -3.11 -5.40
CA GLY A 65 -14.20 -2.35 -4.17
C GLY A 65 -14.93 -3.16 -3.12
N GLU A 66 -14.44 -3.18 -1.89
CA GLU A 66 -15.01 -3.96 -0.79
C GLU A 66 -15.03 -3.18 0.52
N GLY A 67 -16.18 -3.13 1.19
CA GLY A 67 -16.32 -2.44 2.48
C GLY A 67 -16.16 -0.92 2.40
N LEU A 68 -16.35 -0.32 1.22
CA LEU A 68 -16.16 1.11 0.97
C LEU A 68 -17.48 1.89 1.14
N ASP A 69 -17.49 2.93 1.98
CA ASP A 69 -18.60 3.88 2.06
C ASP A 69 -18.38 5.02 1.05
N LEU A 70 -18.93 4.84 -0.16
CA LEU A 70 -18.80 5.79 -1.27
C LEU A 70 -19.48 7.13 -0.98
N ARG A 71 -18.71 8.22 -1.05
CA ARG A 71 -19.20 9.60 -0.84
C ARG A 71 -19.42 10.35 -2.15
N SER A 72 -18.51 10.21 -3.11
CA SER A 72 -18.63 10.88 -4.41
C SER A 72 -17.88 10.14 -5.51
N VAL A 73 -18.37 10.30 -6.74
CA VAL A 73 -17.71 9.88 -7.98
C VAL A 73 -17.80 11.05 -8.96
N LEU A 74 -16.67 11.51 -9.48
CA LEU A 74 -16.61 12.53 -10.52
C LEU A 74 -15.88 11.94 -11.73
N LEU A 75 -16.40 12.23 -12.92
CA LEU A 75 -15.80 11.89 -14.19
C LEU A 75 -15.43 13.20 -14.89
N ASP A 76 -14.14 13.42 -15.14
CA ASP A 76 -13.60 14.68 -15.68
C ASP A 76 -14.07 15.92 -14.89
N GLY A 77 -14.13 15.80 -13.56
CA GLY A 77 -14.60 16.85 -12.66
C GLY A 77 -16.13 17.02 -12.58
N GLU A 78 -16.90 16.29 -13.37
CA GLU A 78 -18.37 16.30 -13.30
C GLU A 78 -18.91 15.20 -12.38
N ALA A 79 -19.73 15.57 -11.40
CA ALA A 79 -20.33 14.62 -10.48
C ALA A 79 -21.29 13.65 -11.21
N LEU A 80 -21.06 12.35 -11.05
CA LEU A 80 -21.94 11.33 -11.60
C LEU A 80 -23.16 11.12 -10.69
N GLY A 81 -24.35 11.25 -11.27
CA GLY A 81 -25.59 10.83 -10.60
C GLY A 81 -25.62 9.31 -10.37
N ALA A 82 -26.34 8.85 -9.34
CA ALA A 82 -26.47 7.43 -9.02
C ALA A 82 -27.09 6.57 -10.15
N ASN A 83 -27.66 7.19 -11.18
CA ASN A 83 -28.15 6.54 -12.39
C ASN A 83 -27.07 6.28 -13.45
N ARG A 84 -25.83 6.78 -13.25
CA ARG A 84 -24.70 6.66 -14.19
C ARG A 84 -23.69 5.57 -13.80
N TYR A 85 -23.81 5.03 -12.59
CA TYR A 85 -22.98 3.93 -12.13
C TYR A 85 -23.82 2.89 -11.38
N ALA A 86 -23.32 1.67 -11.30
CA ALA A 86 -23.87 0.63 -10.44
C ALA A 86 -22.86 0.33 -9.34
N LEU A 87 -23.29 0.48 -8.08
CA LEU A 87 -22.51 0.11 -6.91
C LEU A 87 -22.98 -1.24 -6.39
N GLY A 88 -22.07 -2.21 -6.30
CA GLY A 88 -22.31 -3.53 -5.75
C GLY A 88 -21.44 -3.81 -4.52
N ALA A 89 -21.61 -4.98 -3.91
CA ALA A 89 -20.82 -5.40 -2.76
C ALA A 89 -19.32 -5.58 -3.06
N HIS A 90 -18.96 -5.79 -4.34
CA HIS A 90 -17.60 -6.09 -4.78
C HIS A 90 -17.04 -5.07 -5.78
N GLY A 91 -17.72 -3.94 -6.01
CA GLY A 91 -17.19 -2.95 -6.93
C GLY A 91 -18.15 -1.88 -7.43
N LEU A 92 -17.60 -1.05 -8.29
CA LEU A 92 -18.24 0.07 -8.96
C LEU A 92 -18.14 -0.12 -10.48
N VAL A 93 -19.29 -0.07 -11.16
CA VAL A 93 -19.35 -0.16 -12.63
C VAL A 93 -19.87 1.14 -13.21
N ILE A 94 -19.10 1.75 -14.12
CA ILE A 94 -19.46 3.00 -14.80
C ILE A 94 -19.57 2.72 -16.30
N ARG A 95 -20.72 3.04 -16.88
CA ARG A 95 -21.00 2.86 -18.32
C ARG A 95 -20.78 4.17 -19.06
N ASP A 96 -20.56 4.05 -20.37
CA ASP A 96 -20.45 5.19 -21.29
C ASP A 96 -19.38 6.22 -20.85
N VAL A 97 -18.18 5.71 -20.53
CA VAL A 97 -17.00 6.53 -20.22
C VAL A 97 -16.21 6.86 -21.50
N PRO A 98 -15.51 8.01 -21.55
CA PRO A 98 -14.58 8.34 -22.63
C PRO A 98 -13.44 7.32 -22.78
N ASP A 99 -12.66 7.45 -23.85
CA ASP A 99 -11.46 6.61 -24.05
C ASP A 99 -10.29 7.02 -23.16
N GLU A 100 -10.21 8.30 -22.78
CA GLU A 100 -9.22 8.85 -21.84
C GLU A 100 -9.96 9.84 -20.93
N PHE A 101 -9.78 9.71 -19.61
CA PHE A 101 -10.51 10.53 -18.63
C PHE A 101 -9.83 10.48 -17.26
N THR A 102 -10.24 11.41 -16.40
CA THR A 102 -9.95 11.35 -14.95
C THR A 102 -11.17 10.87 -14.19
N LEU A 103 -10.95 9.95 -13.25
CA LEU A 103 -11.97 9.52 -12.31
C LEU A 103 -11.56 9.88 -10.89
N ASP A 104 -12.36 10.71 -10.23
CA ASP A 104 -12.19 11.03 -8.81
C ASP A 104 -13.22 10.27 -7.98
N THR A 105 -12.76 9.62 -6.91
CA THR A 105 -13.63 8.98 -5.92
C THR A 105 -13.28 9.45 -4.52
N GLU A 106 -14.28 9.65 -3.68
CA GLU A 106 -14.11 9.81 -2.24
C GLU A 106 -14.84 8.67 -1.53
N VAL A 107 -14.13 7.96 -0.64
CA VAL A 107 -14.69 6.89 0.19
C VAL A 107 -14.31 7.12 1.66
N ILE A 108 -15.13 6.58 2.56
CA ILE A 108 -14.79 6.42 3.98
C ILE A 108 -14.57 4.94 4.26
N ILE A 109 -13.51 4.63 4.99
CA ILE A 109 -13.18 3.30 5.51
C ILE A 109 -12.94 3.36 7.02
N ALA A 110 -13.07 2.24 7.73
CA ALA A 110 -12.91 2.17 9.19
C ALA A 110 -11.76 1.22 9.60
N PRO A 111 -10.49 1.67 9.54
CA PRO A 111 -9.32 0.82 9.80
C PRO A 111 -9.32 0.11 11.16
N GLU A 112 -9.84 0.73 12.22
CA GLU A 112 -9.92 0.14 13.57
C GLU A 112 -10.84 -1.09 13.64
N ARG A 113 -11.77 -1.21 12.70
CA ARG A 113 -12.72 -2.32 12.60
C ARG A 113 -12.25 -3.41 11.64
N ASN A 114 -11.11 -3.23 10.99
CA ASN A 114 -10.59 -4.14 9.99
C ASN A 114 -9.77 -5.27 10.64
N SER A 115 -10.46 -6.29 11.14
CA SER A 115 -9.82 -7.48 11.74
C SER A 115 -9.24 -8.47 10.73
N GLU A 116 -9.45 -8.24 9.43
CA GLU A 116 -8.90 -9.09 8.37
C GLU A 116 -7.43 -8.79 8.09
N LEU A 117 -6.92 -7.63 8.55
CA LEU A 117 -5.57 -7.15 8.31
C LEU A 117 -5.21 -7.15 6.80
N SER A 118 -6.17 -6.72 5.98
CA SER A 118 -6.07 -6.57 4.52
C SER A 118 -6.68 -5.24 4.09
N GLY A 119 -6.02 -4.51 3.20
CA GLY A 119 -6.25 -3.08 2.98
C GLY A 119 -5.60 -2.25 4.09
N LEU A 120 -6.22 -1.13 4.46
CA LEU A 120 -5.77 -0.28 5.57
C LEU A 120 -6.37 -0.77 6.90
N TYR A 121 -5.53 -1.00 7.91
CA TYR A 121 -5.96 -1.44 9.24
C TYR A 121 -5.12 -0.77 10.33
N VAL A 122 -5.50 -1.00 11.59
CA VAL A 122 -4.78 -0.50 12.77
C VAL A 122 -4.23 -1.66 13.59
N SER A 123 -2.95 -1.59 13.96
CA SER A 123 -2.30 -2.51 14.92
C SER A 123 -1.58 -1.72 16.01
N GLY A 124 -1.98 -1.92 17.26
CA GLY A 124 -1.43 -1.20 18.41
C GLY A 124 -1.59 0.32 18.38
N GLY A 125 -2.58 0.83 17.64
CA GLY A 125 -2.86 2.27 17.52
C GLY A 125 -2.28 2.95 16.27
N ASP A 126 -1.37 2.27 15.57
CA ASP A 126 -0.73 2.75 14.35
C ASP A 126 -1.40 2.14 13.11
N PHE A 127 -1.34 2.84 11.98
CA PHE A 127 -1.87 2.38 10.70
C PHE A 127 -0.84 1.63 9.88
N PHE A 128 -1.29 0.54 9.27
CA PHE A 128 -0.53 -0.26 8.33
C PHE A 128 -1.42 -0.70 7.19
N THR A 129 -0.79 -1.07 6.08
CA THR A 129 -1.48 -1.68 4.93
C THR A 129 -0.97 -3.08 4.65
N GLN A 130 -1.85 -3.93 4.12
CA GLN A 130 -1.47 -5.16 3.43
C GLN A 130 -2.33 -5.27 2.17
N CYS A 131 -1.72 -5.08 1.01
CA CYS A 131 -2.44 -5.01 -0.26
C CYS A 131 -2.33 -6.29 -1.08
N GLU A 132 -1.33 -7.15 -0.86
CA GLU A 132 -1.27 -8.44 -1.54
C GLU A 132 -2.23 -9.46 -0.90
N ALA A 133 -3.01 -10.21 -1.69
CA ALA A 133 -3.09 -10.16 -3.16
C ALA A 133 -4.07 -9.12 -3.72
N GLU A 134 -5.17 -8.89 -3.00
CA GLU A 134 -6.33 -8.13 -3.45
C GLU A 134 -6.86 -7.21 -2.34
N GLY A 135 -5.96 -6.63 -1.55
CA GLY A 135 -6.29 -5.79 -0.39
C GLY A 135 -6.49 -4.32 -0.76
N PHE A 136 -5.99 -3.84 -1.90
CA PHE A 136 -6.10 -2.43 -2.26
C PHE A 136 -7.55 -2.01 -2.58
N ARG A 137 -8.37 -2.93 -3.09
CA ARG A 137 -9.84 -2.72 -3.23
C ARG A 137 -10.58 -2.48 -1.92
N ARG A 138 -9.96 -2.73 -0.77
CA ARG A 138 -10.48 -2.38 0.57
C ARG A 138 -10.07 -0.99 1.04
N ILE A 139 -9.37 -0.24 0.19
CA ILE A 139 -8.91 1.14 0.44
C ILE A 139 -9.67 2.12 -0.43
N THR A 140 -9.78 1.84 -1.73
CA THR A 140 -10.54 2.65 -2.71
C THR A 140 -10.97 1.78 -3.89
N PHE A 141 -11.83 2.31 -4.77
CA PHE A 141 -12.20 1.64 -6.02
C PHE A 141 -11.03 1.64 -7.01
N PHE A 142 -10.63 0.46 -7.49
CA PHE A 142 -9.48 0.31 -8.38
C PHE A 142 -9.60 -0.96 -9.24
N PRO A 143 -9.05 -1.04 -10.46
CA PRO A 143 -8.90 -2.32 -11.15
C PRO A 143 -7.78 -3.12 -10.46
N ASP A 144 -8.11 -3.83 -9.39
CA ASP A 144 -7.16 -4.37 -8.42
C ASP A 144 -6.59 -5.71 -8.90
N ARG A 145 -5.75 -5.61 -9.92
CA ARG A 145 -5.10 -6.72 -10.64
C ARG A 145 -3.68 -6.34 -11.05
N PRO A 146 -2.72 -7.29 -11.03
CA PRO A 146 -1.30 -6.98 -11.10
C PRO A 146 -0.79 -6.56 -12.48
N ASP A 147 -1.55 -6.79 -13.56
CA ASP A 147 -1.21 -6.32 -14.91
C ASP A 147 -1.71 -4.90 -15.21
N VAL A 148 -2.29 -4.20 -14.21
CA VAL A 148 -2.50 -2.75 -14.22
C VAL A 148 -1.43 -2.10 -13.34
N MET A 149 -0.43 -1.49 -13.98
CA MET A 149 0.66 -0.79 -13.31
C MET A 149 0.52 0.72 -13.49
N ALA A 150 0.59 1.48 -12.39
CA ALA A 150 0.45 2.93 -12.39
C ALA A 150 1.54 3.61 -11.56
N ARG A 151 1.80 4.89 -11.81
CA ARG A 151 2.64 5.73 -10.93
C ARG A 151 1.79 6.29 -9.80
N TYR A 152 2.31 6.28 -8.57
CA TYR A 152 1.56 6.65 -7.38
C TYR A 152 2.12 7.90 -6.73
N THR A 153 1.22 8.79 -6.36
CA THR A 153 1.45 9.90 -5.44
C THR A 153 0.52 9.71 -4.25
N ALA A 154 1.04 9.78 -3.03
CA ALA A 154 0.25 9.61 -1.81
C ALA A 154 0.50 10.78 -0.85
N THR A 155 -0.57 11.47 -0.46
CA THR A 155 -0.56 12.48 0.59
C THR A 155 -1.23 11.93 1.83
N LEU A 156 -0.51 11.88 2.94
CA LEU A 156 -0.99 11.39 4.22
C LEU A 156 -1.21 12.56 5.15
N ILE A 157 -2.36 12.64 5.80
CA ILE A 157 -2.75 13.72 6.71
C ILE A 157 -3.15 13.09 8.04
N ALA A 158 -2.59 13.57 9.15
CA ALA A 158 -2.90 13.04 10.48
C ALA A 158 -2.67 14.08 11.60
N ASP A 159 -3.14 13.75 12.80
CA ASP A 159 -2.74 14.44 14.02
C ASP A 159 -1.28 14.10 14.37
N PRO A 160 -0.35 15.08 14.43
CA PRO A 160 1.06 14.84 14.73
C PRO A 160 1.30 14.26 16.12
N ALA A 161 0.37 14.42 17.08
CA ALA A 161 0.48 13.81 18.41
C ALA A 161 0.19 12.30 18.38
N ARG A 162 -0.59 11.82 17.40
CA ARG A 162 -0.94 10.41 17.26
C ARG A 162 -0.09 9.69 16.21
N CYS A 163 0.21 10.36 15.10
CA CYS A 163 0.96 9.80 14.00
C CYS A 163 2.10 10.75 13.59
N PRO A 164 3.12 10.98 14.46
CA PRO A 164 4.24 11.85 14.12
C PRO A 164 5.04 11.37 12.89
N LEU A 165 4.98 10.07 12.57
CA LEU A 165 5.58 9.46 11.39
C LEU A 165 4.51 9.16 10.33
N LEU A 166 4.75 9.56 9.08
CA LEU A 166 3.89 9.32 7.92
C LEU A 166 4.73 8.83 6.72
N LEU A 167 4.59 7.55 6.35
CA LEU A 167 5.37 6.89 5.31
C LEU A 167 4.47 6.30 4.22
N SER A 168 4.94 6.35 2.98
CA SER A 168 4.38 5.66 1.83
C SER A 168 5.52 5.25 0.88
N ASN A 169 5.22 4.51 -0.19
CA ASN A 169 6.21 4.14 -1.22
C ASN A 169 6.93 5.35 -1.82
N GLY A 170 8.15 5.12 -2.33
CA GLY A 170 8.91 6.10 -3.09
C GLY A 170 9.67 7.11 -2.21
N ASN A 171 9.75 8.35 -2.67
CA ASN A 171 10.51 9.41 -2.01
C ASN A 171 9.58 10.47 -1.39
N PRO A 172 9.94 11.07 -0.25
CA PRO A 172 9.21 12.21 0.30
C PRO A 172 9.46 13.44 -0.58
N VAL A 173 8.40 14.02 -1.15
CA VAL A 173 8.50 15.16 -2.08
C VAL A 173 8.01 16.47 -1.47
N ASP A 174 7.13 16.41 -0.47
CA ASP A 174 6.65 17.62 0.21
C ASP A 174 6.07 17.28 1.60
N ARG A 175 5.96 18.27 2.48
CA ARG A 175 5.36 18.14 3.81
C ARG A 175 4.91 19.48 4.37
N GLY A 176 3.95 19.47 5.28
CA GLY A 176 3.51 20.70 5.91
C GLY A 176 2.58 20.52 7.10
N THR A 177 2.04 21.65 7.56
CA THR A 177 1.05 21.73 8.63
C THR A 177 -0.19 22.43 8.09
N LEU A 178 -1.36 21.88 8.40
CA LEU A 178 -2.65 22.46 8.06
C LEU A 178 -3.06 23.53 9.09
N PRO A 179 -3.98 24.45 8.73
CA PRO A 179 -4.46 25.49 9.66
C PRO A 179 -5.10 24.98 10.95
N ASP A 180 -5.60 23.74 10.95
CA ASP A 180 -6.21 23.08 12.10
C ASP A 180 -5.19 22.37 13.02
N GLY A 181 -3.89 22.47 12.72
CA GLY A 181 -2.80 21.91 13.52
C GLY A 181 -2.38 20.49 13.12
N ARG A 182 -3.12 19.82 12.23
CA ARG A 182 -2.70 18.52 11.67
C ARG A 182 -1.50 18.71 10.74
N HIS A 183 -0.72 17.65 10.53
CA HIS A 183 0.39 17.68 9.57
C HIS A 183 0.12 16.77 8.38
N TRP A 184 0.95 16.90 7.35
CA TRP A 184 0.88 16.02 6.19
C TRP A 184 2.25 15.77 5.59
N ALA A 185 2.38 14.62 4.92
CA ALA A 185 3.55 14.24 4.13
C ALA A 185 3.09 13.72 2.76
N LYS A 186 3.77 14.14 1.70
CA LYS A 186 3.51 13.72 0.33
C LYS A 186 4.69 12.89 -0.18
N TRP A 187 4.36 11.75 -0.75
CA TRP A 187 5.28 10.75 -1.28
C TRP A 187 5.00 10.51 -2.76
N GLU A 188 6.06 10.31 -3.54
CA GLU A 188 5.98 10.00 -4.97
C GLU A 188 6.88 8.82 -5.30
N ASP A 189 6.30 7.80 -5.94
CA ASP A 189 7.04 6.68 -6.51
C ASP A 189 7.09 6.81 -8.03
N PRO A 190 8.28 7.04 -8.63
CA PRO A 190 8.42 7.26 -10.07
C PRO A 190 8.19 5.98 -10.89
N HIS A 191 8.24 4.80 -10.25
CA HIS A 191 8.12 3.52 -10.94
C HIS A 191 6.64 3.09 -11.05
N PRO A 192 6.16 2.75 -12.27
CA PRO A 192 4.88 2.08 -12.40
C PRO A 192 4.87 0.78 -11.62
N LYS A 193 3.87 0.60 -10.75
CA LYS A 193 3.70 -0.62 -9.96
C LYS A 193 2.23 -1.04 -9.89
N PRO A 194 1.95 -2.34 -9.69
CA PRO A 194 0.62 -2.80 -9.36
C PRO A 194 0.17 -2.35 -7.96
N SER A 195 -1.15 -2.32 -7.74
CA SER A 195 -1.78 -1.89 -6.48
C SER A 195 -1.38 -2.72 -5.27
N TYR A 196 -1.05 -4.01 -5.44
CA TYR A 196 -0.64 -4.87 -4.32
C TYR A 196 0.68 -4.42 -3.67
N LEU A 197 1.53 -3.66 -4.39
CA LEU A 197 2.78 -3.10 -3.86
C LEU A 197 2.58 -1.75 -3.17
N PHE A 198 1.36 -1.21 -3.11
CA PHE A 198 1.08 0.01 -2.36
C PHE A 198 1.25 -0.22 -0.85
N ALA A 199 1.93 0.70 -0.17
CA ALA A 199 2.06 0.72 1.28
C ALA A 199 1.85 2.10 1.88
N LEU A 200 1.25 2.10 3.07
CA LEU A 200 1.10 3.26 3.96
C LEU A 200 1.37 2.82 5.39
N VAL A 201 2.23 3.55 6.08
CA VAL A 201 2.48 3.40 7.52
C VAL A 201 2.37 4.76 8.21
N ALA A 202 1.59 4.84 9.29
CA ALA A 202 1.43 6.09 10.05
C ALA A 202 1.23 5.81 11.55
N GLY A 203 2.03 6.44 12.41
CA GLY A 203 2.02 6.09 13.85
C GLY A 203 3.07 6.78 14.71
N ASP A 204 3.08 6.48 16.01
CA ASP A 204 4.15 6.86 16.97
C ASP A 204 5.25 5.80 16.98
N LEU A 205 5.95 5.70 15.85
CA LEU A 205 7.09 4.80 15.68
C LEU A 205 8.41 5.56 15.84
N VAL A 206 9.41 4.88 16.39
CA VAL A 206 10.78 5.37 16.48
C VAL A 206 11.59 4.80 15.33
N SER A 207 12.49 5.61 14.79
CA SER A 207 13.23 5.30 13.56
C SER A 207 14.71 5.14 13.86
N VAL A 208 15.30 4.03 13.42
CA VAL A 208 16.75 3.80 13.40
C VAL A 208 17.24 3.97 11.96
N HIS A 209 18.20 4.87 11.78
CA HIS A 209 18.68 5.27 10.46
C HIS A 209 20.12 4.85 10.21
N ASP A 210 20.41 4.52 8.95
CA ASP A 210 21.76 4.29 8.44
C ASP A 210 21.79 4.66 6.94
N ALA A 211 22.89 4.37 6.26
CA ALA A 211 23.01 4.57 4.81
C ALA A 211 23.73 3.40 4.14
N PHE A 212 23.47 3.24 2.84
CA PHE A 212 24.20 2.36 1.94
C PHE A 212 24.68 3.15 0.73
N VAL A 213 25.88 2.84 0.23
CA VAL A 213 26.42 3.44 -0.99
C VAL A 213 26.46 2.36 -2.04
N THR A 214 25.71 2.55 -3.13
CA THR A 214 25.69 1.59 -4.23
C THR A 214 27.02 1.58 -4.97
N ARG A 215 27.30 0.51 -5.74
CA ARG A 215 28.53 0.43 -6.55
C ARG A 215 28.71 1.60 -7.54
N SER A 216 27.62 2.23 -8.01
CA SER A 216 27.68 3.42 -8.86
C SER A 216 27.85 4.74 -8.09
N GLY A 217 27.80 4.69 -6.75
CA GLY A 217 27.99 5.82 -5.85
C GLY A 217 26.71 6.49 -5.38
N ARG A 218 25.52 5.94 -5.66
CA ARG A 218 24.26 6.47 -5.11
C ARG A 218 24.24 6.28 -3.60
N GLN A 219 23.88 7.34 -2.87
CA GLN A 219 23.61 7.28 -1.44
C GLN A 219 22.15 6.88 -1.23
N VAL A 220 21.91 5.74 -0.59
CA VAL A 220 20.57 5.26 -0.21
C VAL A 220 20.41 5.45 1.29
N GLN A 221 19.40 6.20 1.71
CA GLN A 221 19.02 6.33 3.11
C GLN A 221 18.26 5.08 3.56
N LEU A 222 18.60 4.52 4.71
CA LEU A 222 17.94 3.36 5.28
C LEU A 222 17.19 3.75 6.55
N GLY A 223 15.96 3.28 6.70
CA GLY A 223 15.14 3.50 7.89
C GLY A 223 14.49 2.20 8.36
N ILE A 224 14.64 1.87 9.64
CA ILE A 224 13.85 0.82 10.29
C ILE A 224 12.97 1.48 11.36
N HIS A 225 11.66 1.31 11.24
CA HIS A 225 10.65 1.95 12.06
C HIS A 225 9.97 0.91 12.97
N VAL A 226 10.10 1.10 14.27
CA VAL A 226 9.63 0.17 15.31
C VAL A 226 8.90 0.91 16.42
N ARG A 227 8.21 0.17 17.30
CA ARG A 227 7.64 0.76 18.49
C ARG A 227 8.73 1.26 19.43
N ARG A 228 8.41 2.31 20.21
CA ARG A 228 9.30 2.82 21.25
C ARG A 228 9.68 1.72 22.23
N GLY A 229 10.97 1.55 22.49
CA GLY A 229 11.54 0.49 23.33
C GLY A 229 12.04 -0.75 22.57
N ASP A 230 11.87 -0.80 21.25
CA ASP A 230 12.40 -1.87 20.38
C ASP A 230 13.62 -1.40 19.55
N GLU A 231 14.06 -0.15 19.70
CA GLU A 231 15.14 0.45 18.88
C GLU A 231 16.47 -0.29 19.05
N ASP A 232 16.71 -0.90 20.20
CA ASP A 232 17.93 -1.66 20.51
C ASP A 232 17.93 -3.08 19.94
N LYS A 233 16.90 -3.46 19.18
CA LYS A 233 16.71 -4.81 18.62
C LYS A 233 16.86 -4.88 17.10
N VAL A 234 17.13 -3.76 16.41
CA VAL A 234 17.11 -3.70 14.94
C VAL A 234 18.49 -3.68 14.27
N ASP A 235 19.57 -3.63 15.06
CA ASP A 235 20.94 -3.58 14.54
C ASP A 235 21.25 -4.74 13.59
N HIS A 236 20.79 -5.95 13.93
CA HIS A 236 20.98 -7.11 13.06
C HIS A 236 20.20 -6.98 11.75
N ALA A 237 18.94 -6.54 11.80
CA ALA A 237 18.13 -6.33 10.59
C ALA A 237 18.77 -5.27 9.66
N MET A 238 19.24 -4.15 10.22
CA MET A 238 19.96 -3.12 9.45
C MET A 238 21.25 -3.68 8.81
N ALA A 239 21.98 -4.52 9.53
CA ALA A 239 23.15 -5.18 8.98
C ALA A 239 22.78 -6.19 7.88
N CYS A 240 21.67 -6.93 8.00
CA CYS A 240 21.17 -7.84 6.98
C CYS A 240 20.80 -7.09 5.71
N LEU A 241 20.07 -5.97 5.82
CA LEU A 241 19.67 -5.14 4.69
C LEU A 241 20.89 -4.68 3.86
N LYS A 242 21.91 -4.13 4.53
CA LYS A 242 23.16 -3.71 3.86
C LYS A 242 23.92 -4.88 3.22
N ARG A 243 23.86 -6.08 3.82
CA ARG A 243 24.46 -7.29 3.21
C ARG A 243 23.67 -7.74 1.99
N ALA A 244 22.34 -7.73 2.04
CA ALA A 244 21.46 -8.08 0.93
C ALA A 244 21.72 -7.16 -0.28
N MET A 245 21.69 -5.84 -0.06
CA MET A 245 21.96 -4.85 -1.13
C MET A 245 23.34 -5.08 -1.78
N ARG A 246 24.39 -5.30 -0.96
CA ARG A 246 25.73 -5.57 -1.48
C ARG A 246 25.81 -6.89 -2.24
N TRP A 247 25.20 -7.93 -1.70
CA TRP A 247 25.23 -9.25 -2.32
C TRP A 247 24.53 -9.24 -3.67
N ASP A 248 23.41 -8.52 -3.80
CA ASP A 248 22.69 -8.41 -5.07
C ASP A 248 23.51 -7.64 -6.13
N GLU A 249 24.27 -6.62 -5.72
CA GLU A 249 25.24 -5.94 -6.59
C GLU A 249 26.38 -6.85 -7.06
N GLU A 250 26.92 -7.68 -6.15
CA GLU A 250 28.05 -8.56 -6.41
C GLU A 250 27.66 -9.80 -7.23
N ALA A 251 26.52 -10.40 -6.91
CA ALA A 251 26.07 -11.67 -7.47
C ALA A 251 25.21 -11.51 -8.74
N PHE A 252 24.34 -10.49 -8.78
CA PHE A 252 23.39 -10.28 -9.88
C PHE A 252 23.63 -8.97 -10.63
N GLY A 253 24.44 -8.06 -10.09
CA GLY A 253 24.71 -6.78 -10.71
C GLY A 253 23.55 -5.80 -10.63
N LEU A 254 22.68 -5.94 -9.63
CA LEU A 254 21.49 -5.13 -9.41
C LEU A 254 21.78 -4.08 -8.32
N GLU A 255 21.46 -2.81 -8.61
CA GLU A 255 21.53 -1.71 -7.64
C GLU A 255 20.13 -1.28 -7.26
N TYR A 256 19.96 -0.82 -6.02
CA TYR A 256 18.72 -0.19 -5.58
C TYR A 256 18.44 1.10 -6.35
N ASP A 257 17.16 1.34 -6.66
CA ASP A 257 16.72 2.32 -7.65
C ASP A 257 16.08 3.59 -7.07
N LEU A 258 15.76 3.62 -5.77
CA LEU A 258 15.24 4.78 -5.04
C LEU A 258 16.30 5.42 -4.12
N ASP A 259 15.94 6.55 -3.50
CA ASP A 259 16.85 7.31 -2.63
C ASP A 259 16.72 6.92 -1.14
N ILE A 260 15.61 6.24 -0.80
CA ILE A 260 15.32 5.76 0.54
C ILE A 260 14.75 4.33 0.50
N PHE A 261 15.12 3.52 1.49
CA PHE A 261 14.57 2.20 1.76
C PHE A 261 14.07 2.16 3.20
N ASN A 262 12.77 1.96 3.40
CA ASN A 262 12.16 1.89 4.72
C ASN A 262 11.69 0.46 5.02
N ILE A 263 11.86 0.04 6.26
CA ILE A 263 11.25 -1.16 6.84
C ILE A 263 10.39 -0.71 8.02
N ALA A 264 9.11 -1.06 8.04
CA ALA A 264 8.25 -0.87 9.19
C ALA A 264 7.95 -2.22 9.85
N ALA A 265 8.16 -2.34 11.16
CA ALA A 265 7.87 -3.56 11.89
C ALA A 265 6.55 -3.46 12.67
N VAL A 266 5.67 -4.45 12.49
CA VAL A 266 4.36 -4.54 13.15
C VAL A 266 4.13 -5.92 13.76
N SER A 267 3.45 -6.00 14.90
CA SER A 267 3.22 -7.29 15.57
C SER A 267 2.09 -8.09 14.92
N ASP A 268 0.99 -7.42 14.58
CA ASP A 268 -0.18 -8.03 13.96
C ASP A 268 -0.04 -7.97 12.44
N PHE A 269 0.67 -8.94 11.87
CA PHE A 269 0.85 -9.09 10.42
C PHE A 269 0.52 -10.54 10.03
N ASN A 270 -0.46 -10.71 9.12
CA ASN A 270 -0.87 -12.05 8.67
C ASN A 270 0.23 -12.78 7.91
N MET A 271 1.04 -12.03 7.16
CA MET A 271 2.18 -12.55 6.41
C MET A 271 3.48 -12.42 7.24
N GLY A 272 4.58 -12.95 6.70
CA GLY A 272 5.90 -12.77 7.31
C GLY A 272 6.40 -11.35 7.11
N ALA A 273 6.62 -10.99 5.85
CA ALA A 273 6.99 -9.67 5.42
C ALA A 273 6.35 -9.41 4.03
N MET A 274 6.50 -8.21 3.53
CA MET A 274 5.92 -7.77 2.26
C MET A 274 6.85 -6.78 1.56
N GLU A 275 7.08 -6.98 0.26
CA GLU A 275 8.04 -6.29 -0.58
C GLU A 275 7.54 -4.95 -1.17
N ASN A 276 6.65 -4.25 -0.44
CA ASN A 276 6.09 -3.00 -0.93
C ASN A 276 7.20 -2.01 -1.31
N LYS A 277 7.17 -1.50 -2.55
CA LYS A 277 8.29 -0.76 -3.16
C LYS A 277 8.77 0.41 -2.28
N GLY A 278 9.96 0.25 -1.68
CA GLY A 278 10.64 1.25 -0.85
C GLY A 278 10.07 1.45 0.57
N LEU A 279 9.06 0.68 0.97
CA LEU A 279 8.47 0.68 2.31
C LEU A 279 8.00 -0.73 2.68
N ASN A 280 8.94 -1.64 2.90
CA ASN A 280 8.58 -3.01 3.24
C ASN A 280 7.96 -3.05 4.64
N ILE A 281 6.94 -3.91 4.83
CA ILE A 281 6.27 -4.10 6.12
C ILE A 281 6.55 -5.51 6.61
N PHE A 282 7.09 -5.63 7.81
CA PHE A 282 7.54 -6.89 8.39
C PHE A 282 6.82 -7.20 9.68
N ASN A 283 6.57 -8.49 9.93
CA ASN A 283 6.25 -8.95 11.27
C ASN A 283 7.47 -8.71 12.19
N THR A 284 7.25 -8.16 13.39
CA THR A 284 8.32 -7.93 14.39
C THR A 284 9.22 -9.15 14.66
N ALA A 285 8.69 -10.37 14.57
CA ALA A 285 9.46 -11.61 14.72
C ALA A 285 10.56 -11.82 13.66
N LEU A 286 10.53 -11.02 12.59
CA LEU A 286 11.47 -11.05 11.46
C LEU A 286 12.36 -9.80 11.39
N VAL A 287 12.33 -8.96 12.42
CA VAL A 287 13.14 -7.74 12.52
C VAL A 287 13.87 -7.65 13.85
N LEU A 288 13.18 -7.95 14.96
CA LEU A 288 13.68 -7.70 16.31
C LEU A 288 14.56 -8.86 16.81
N ALA A 289 15.83 -8.59 17.11
CA ALA A 289 16.72 -9.55 17.74
C ALA A 289 17.75 -8.90 18.69
N ARG A 290 17.94 -9.55 19.84
CA ARG A 290 19.05 -9.32 20.77
C ARG A 290 19.62 -10.65 21.26
N PRO A 291 20.90 -10.72 21.65
CA PRO A 291 21.52 -11.97 22.08
C PRO A 291 20.86 -12.64 23.29
N ASP A 292 20.18 -11.87 24.14
CA ASP A 292 19.47 -12.36 25.32
C ASP A 292 18.01 -12.74 25.06
N THR A 293 17.46 -12.43 23.88
CA THR A 293 16.05 -12.71 23.53
C THR A 293 15.86 -13.52 22.25
N ALA A 294 16.87 -13.61 21.39
CA ALA A 294 16.81 -14.28 20.09
C ALA A 294 17.86 -15.40 19.98
N THR A 295 17.47 -16.50 19.34
CA THR A 295 18.32 -17.66 19.09
C THR A 295 19.09 -17.52 17.77
N ASP A 296 20.13 -18.33 17.56
CA ASP A 296 20.84 -18.38 16.27
C ASP A 296 19.90 -18.61 15.08
N ALA A 297 18.84 -19.41 15.28
CA ALA A 297 17.83 -19.67 14.26
C ALA A 297 17.02 -18.41 13.92
N ASP A 298 16.72 -17.56 14.91
CA ASP A 298 16.03 -16.29 14.69
C ASP A 298 16.92 -15.33 13.90
N TYR A 299 18.21 -15.21 14.27
CA TYR A 299 19.18 -14.40 13.53
C TYR A 299 19.29 -14.82 12.05
N GLN A 300 19.34 -16.12 11.77
CA GLN A 300 19.35 -16.65 10.39
C GLN A 300 18.03 -16.40 9.66
N ARG A 301 16.89 -16.49 10.35
CA ARG A 301 15.59 -16.23 9.76
C ARG A 301 15.42 -14.77 9.37
N ILE A 302 15.85 -13.84 10.23
CA ILE A 302 15.88 -12.40 9.95
C ILE A 302 16.75 -12.12 8.72
N ASP A 303 17.97 -12.67 8.68
CA ASP A 303 18.88 -12.50 7.54
C ASP A 303 18.23 -12.94 6.22
N ARG A 304 17.67 -14.15 6.21
CA ARG A 304 17.02 -14.72 5.03
C ARG A 304 15.82 -13.89 4.57
N VAL A 305 14.95 -13.46 5.49
CA VAL A 305 13.71 -12.77 5.09
C VAL A 305 14.00 -11.32 4.70
N ILE A 306 14.89 -10.62 5.41
CA ILE A 306 15.31 -9.27 5.00
C ILE A 306 15.94 -9.27 3.60
N ALA A 307 16.64 -10.33 3.22
CA ALA A 307 17.19 -10.47 1.87
C ALA A 307 16.18 -11.02 0.83
N HIS A 308 15.07 -11.58 1.27
CA HIS A 308 14.02 -12.12 0.38
C HIS A 308 13.14 -10.99 -0.18
N GLU A 309 12.77 -10.06 0.70
CA GLU A 309 12.00 -8.85 0.36
C GLU A 309 12.87 -7.75 -0.24
#